data_AF-B0BH25-F1
#
_entry.id   AF-B0BH25-F1
#
_cell.length_a   1.000
_cell.length_b   1.000
_cell.length_c   1.000
_cell.angle_alpha   90.00
_cell.angle_beta   90.00
_cell.angle_gamma   90.00
#
_symmetry.space_group_name_H-M   'P 1'
#
loop_
_entity.id
_entity.type
_entity.pdbx_description
1 polymer ?
#
loop_
_entity_poly.entity_id
_entity_poly.type
_entity_poly.pdbx_seq_one_letter_code
_entity_poly.pdbx_strand_id
1 'polypeptide(L)'
;TLGPMTKRRLSTHEECLRAFSLSLQREIKENLKFWDRTNPDAADSRAEAFALVIATLKNQLDQHSIPLVDVGLADYELPRAKR
;
A
#
# COMPACT_ATOMS: atom_id res chain seq x y z
N THR A 1 8.68 28.73 14.50
CA THR A 1 9.52 27.61 14.99
C THR A 1 8.85 26.33 14.52
N LEU A 2 9.40 25.68 13.50
CA LEU A 2 8.89 24.38 13.06
C LEU A 2 9.28 23.38 14.15
N GLY A 3 8.27 22.82 14.85
CA GLY A 3 8.48 21.90 15.96
C GLY A 3 9.33 20.68 15.54
N PRO A 4 9.99 20.01 16.49
CA PRO A 4 10.84 18.87 16.17
C PRO A 4 10.02 17.81 15.41
N MET A 5 10.42 17.48 14.17
CA MET A 5 9.93 16.30 13.46
C MET A 5 10.28 15.09 14.32
N THR A 6 9.32 14.63 15.11
CA THR A 6 9.43 13.40 15.88
C THR A 6 9.38 12.27 14.87
N LYS A 7 10.54 11.88 14.33
CA LYS A 7 10.70 10.61 13.62
C LYS A 7 10.34 9.52 14.63
N ARG A 8 9.11 8.98 14.58
CA ARG A 8 8.75 7.80 15.37
C ARG A 8 9.78 6.73 15.02
N ARG A 9 10.61 6.34 15.98
CA ARG A 9 11.45 5.15 15.85
C ARG A 9 10.48 3.98 15.77
N LEU A 10 10.35 3.39 14.58
CA LEU A 10 9.72 2.10 14.39
C LEU A 10 10.64 1.12 15.13
N SER A 11 10.16 0.62 16.26
CA SER A 11 10.93 -0.12 17.24
C SER A 11 10.83 -1.63 17.03
N THR A 12 9.79 -2.08 16.30
CA THR A 12 9.59 -3.48 15.96
C THR A 12 9.50 -3.71 14.44
N HIS A 13 9.79 -4.92 14.00
CA HIS A 13 9.64 -5.34 12.61
C HIS A 13 8.20 -5.16 12.11
N GLU A 14 7.22 -5.47 12.95
CA GLU A 14 5.78 -5.32 12.67
C GLU A 14 5.38 -3.85 12.44
N GLU A 15 5.92 -2.92 13.24
CA GLU A 15 5.69 -1.49 13.05
C GLU A 15 6.24 -1.00 11.70
N CYS A 16 7.41 -1.52 11.28
CA CYS A 16 7.97 -1.25 9.96
C CYS A 16 7.07 -1.77 8.83
N LEU A 17 6.60 -3.01 8.94
CA LEU A 17 5.72 -3.61 7.93
C LEU A 17 4.37 -2.89 7.83
N ARG A 18 3.81 -2.46 8.97
CA ARG A 18 2.59 -1.65 9.00
C ARG A 18 2.80 -0.29 8.37
N ALA A 19 3.88 0.41 8.71
CA ALA A 19 4.20 1.71 8.12
C ALA A 19 4.43 1.61 6.61
N PHE A 20 5.15 0.58 6.16
CA PHE A 20 5.36 0.27 4.75
C PHE A 20 4.03 0.01 4.03
N SER A 21 3.19 -0.86 4.58
CA SER A 21 1.89 -1.21 3.99
C SER A 21 1.00 0.01 3.85
N LEU A 22 0.90 0.85 4.89
CA LEU A 22 0.12 2.09 4.83
C LEU A 22 0.67 3.09 3.79
N SER A 23 2.00 3.21 3.68
CA SER A 23 2.62 4.07 2.68
C SER A 23 2.36 3.56 1.26
N LEU A 24 2.45 2.24 1.05
CA LEU A 24 2.18 1.60 -0.23
C LEU A 24 0.72 1.82 -0.66
N GLN A 25 -0.24 1.63 0.24
CA GLN A 25 -1.66 1.86 -0.06
C GLN A 25 -1.92 3.31 -0.49
N ARG A 26 -1.24 4.27 0.14
CA ARG A 26 -1.33 5.68 -0.21
C ARG A 26 -0.74 5.95 -1.60
N GLU A 27 0.46 5.43 -1.87
CA GLU A 27 1.14 5.55 -3.16
C GLU A 27 0.27 4.99 -4.29
N ILE A 28 -0.29 3.79 -4.10
CA ILE A 28 -1.21 3.14 -5.05
C ILE A 28 -2.39 4.07 -5.36
N LYS A 29 -3.06 4.58 -4.31
CA LYS A 29 -4.24 5.45 -4.47
C LYS A 29 -3.89 6.74 -5.22
N GLU A 30 -2.78 7.39 -4.86
CA GLU A 30 -2.35 8.64 -5.48
C GLU A 30 -1.92 8.42 -6.94
N ASN A 31 -1.19 7.33 -7.21
CA ASN A 31 -0.72 6.95 -8.54
C ASN A 31 -1.91 6.63 -9.47
N LEU A 32 -2.81 5.75 -9.05
CA LEU A 32 -3.98 5.39 -9.86
C LEU A 32 -4.87 6.61 -10.11
N LYS A 33 -5.11 7.47 -9.11
CA LYS A 33 -5.87 8.71 -9.29
C LYS A 33 -5.22 9.68 -10.30
N PHE A 34 -3.89 9.77 -10.32
CA PHE A 34 -3.18 10.60 -11.27
C PHE A 34 -3.33 10.06 -12.70
N TRP A 35 -3.11 8.76 -12.89
CA TRP A 35 -3.17 8.14 -14.20
C TRP A 35 -4.59 8.05 -14.74
N ASP A 36 -5.59 7.78 -13.90
CA ASP A 36 -7.01 7.78 -14.30
C ASP A 36 -7.44 9.09 -14.98
N ARG A 37 -6.88 10.22 -14.54
CA ARG A 37 -7.14 11.55 -15.13
C ARG A 37 -6.34 11.86 -16.39
N THR A 38 -5.22 11.16 -16.59
CA THR A 38 -4.20 11.52 -17.59
C THR A 38 -4.18 10.52 -18.76
N ASN A 39 -4.29 9.23 -18.44
CA ASN A 39 -4.34 8.11 -19.36
C ASN A 39 -5.00 6.91 -18.64
N PRO A 40 -6.32 6.69 -18.85
CA PRO A 40 -7.06 5.60 -18.23
C PRO A 40 -6.50 4.21 -18.54
N ASP A 41 -6.02 3.95 -19.76
CA ASP A 41 -5.44 2.65 -20.13
C ASP A 41 -4.13 2.37 -19.35
N ALA A 42 -3.35 3.42 -19.10
CA ALA A 42 -2.18 3.32 -18.23
C ALA A 42 -2.58 3.11 -16.76
N ALA A 43 -3.72 3.66 -16.33
CA ALA A 43 -4.24 3.44 -14.97
C ALA A 43 -4.66 1.97 -14.79
N ASP A 44 -5.33 1.37 -15.78
CA ASP A 44 -5.71 -0.05 -15.78
C ASP A 44 -4.47 -0.96 -15.72
N SER A 45 -3.48 -0.73 -16.60
CA SER A 45 -2.21 -1.48 -16.60
C SER A 45 -1.46 -1.39 -15.27
N ARG A 46 -1.50 -0.22 -14.62
CA ARG A 46 -0.88 -0.01 -13.30
C ARG A 46 -1.66 -0.67 -12.18
N ALA A 47 -2.99 -0.70 -12.26
CA ALA A 47 -3.82 -1.40 -11.28
C ALA A 47 -3.51 -2.90 -11.28
N GLU A 48 -3.31 -3.51 -12.46
CA GLU A 48 -2.87 -4.91 -12.58
C GLU A 48 -1.49 -5.14 -11.96
N ALA A 49 -0.53 -4.26 -12.23
CA ALA A 49 0.80 -4.34 -11.62
C ALA A 49 0.75 -4.24 -10.09
N PHE A 50 -0.03 -3.31 -9.55
CA PHE A 50 -0.23 -3.20 -8.11
C PHE A 50 -0.98 -4.38 -7.51
N ALA A 51 -1.87 -5.03 -8.26
CA ALA A 51 -2.56 -6.25 -7.81
C ALA A 51 -1.56 -7.37 -7.55
N LEU A 52 -0.58 -7.53 -8.45
CA LEU A 52 0.52 -8.49 -8.29
C LEU A 52 1.39 -8.16 -7.06
N VAL A 53 1.72 -6.88 -6.84
CA VAL A 53 2.50 -6.45 -5.67
C VAL A 53 1.76 -6.76 -4.37
N ILE A 54 0.47 -6.42 -4.28
CA ILE A 54 -0.34 -6.66 -3.07
C ILE A 54 -0.52 -8.16 -2.84
N ALA A 55 -0.79 -8.94 -3.88
CA ALA A 55 -0.89 -10.40 -3.77
C ALA A 55 0.41 -11.02 -3.26
N THR A 56 1.55 -10.58 -3.80
CA THR A 56 2.88 -11.04 -3.38
C THR A 56 3.14 -10.69 -1.92
N LEU A 57 2.84 -9.45 -1.51
CA LEU A 57 3.00 -9.01 -0.13
C LEU A 57 2.12 -9.83 0.83
N LYS A 58 0.84 -10.04 0.50
CA LYS A 58 -0.07 -10.87 1.31
C LYS A 58 0.46 -12.31 1.46
N ASN A 59 0.94 -12.90 0.37
CA ASN A 59 1.53 -14.25 0.39
C ASN A 59 2.81 -14.31 1.25
N GLN A 60 3.70 -13.32 1.16
CA GLN A 60 4.91 -13.28 2.00
C GLN A 60 4.57 -13.14 3.48
N LEU A 61 3.58 -12.30 3.84
CA LEU A 61 3.15 -12.15 5.22
C LEU A 61 2.57 -13.45 5.78
N ASP A 62 1.77 -14.17 4.97
CA ASP A 62 1.23 -15.47 5.34
C ASP A 62 2.34 -16.51 5.56
N GLN A 63 3.33 -16.59 4.66
CA GLN A 63 4.51 -17.47 4.81
C GLN A 63 5.30 -17.21 6.09
N HIS A 64 5.33 -15.97 6.56
CA HIS A 64 6.00 -15.57 7.81
C HIS A 64 5.07 -15.57 9.03
N SER A 65 3.83 -16.06 8.90
CA SER A 65 2.82 -16.08 9.96
C SER A 65 2.51 -14.70 10.56
N ILE A 66 2.58 -13.66 9.73
CA ILE A 66 2.27 -12.28 10.10
C ILE A 66 0.82 -11.98 9.73
N PRO A 67 -0.08 -11.71 10.69
CA PRO A 67 -1.47 -11.45 10.40
C PRO A 67 -1.66 -10.20 9.53
N LEU A 68 -2.45 -10.32 8.46
CA LEU A 68 -2.74 -9.19 7.55
C LEU A 68 -3.40 -8.01 8.27
N VAL A 69 -4.16 -8.26 9.34
CA VAL A 69 -4.79 -7.22 10.15
C VAL A 69 -3.76 -6.33 10.84
N ASP A 70 -2.64 -6.88 11.29
CA ASP A 70 -1.62 -6.16 12.04
C ASP A 70 -0.88 -5.14 11.18
N VAL A 71 -0.77 -5.43 9.88
CA VAL A 71 -0.17 -4.54 8.88
C VAL A 71 -1.21 -3.74 8.09
N GLY A 72 -2.50 -3.88 8.40
CA GLY A 72 -3.59 -3.12 7.76
C GLY A 72 -3.89 -3.54 6.32
N LEU A 73 -3.67 -4.81 5.96
CA LEU A 73 -3.92 -5.37 4.62
C LEU A 73 -5.12 -6.33 4.55
N ALA A 74 -5.73 -6.70 5.68
CA ALA A 74 -6.83 -7.66 5.73
C ALA A 74 -7.96 -7.32 4.75
N ASP A 75 -8.48 -6.09 4.86
CA ASP A 75 -9.59 -5.59 4.02
C ASP A 75 -9.11 -4.67 2.88
N TYR A 76 -7.80 -4.62 2.63
CA TYR A 76 -7.29 -3.76 1.57
C TYR A 76 -7.59 -4.36 0.20
N GLU A 77 -8.44 -3.64 -0.54
CA GLU A 77 -8.72 -3.84 -1.95
C GLU A 77 -8.17 -2.66 -2.76
N LEU A 78 -7.70 -2.95 -3.97
CA LEU A 78 -7.29 -1.92 -4.91
C LEU A 78 -8.48 -0.99 -5.23
N PRO A 79 -8.26 0.34 -5.26
CA PRO A 79 -9.28 1.25 -5.74
C PRO A 79 -9.58 0.90 -7.20
N ARG A 80 -10.80 0.43 -7.48
CA ARG A 80 -11.25 0.23 -8.86
C ARG A 80 -11.39 1.59 -9.53
N ALA A 81 -10.90 1.70 -10.76
CA ALA A 81 -11.23 2.85 -11.61
C ALA A 81 -12.76 2.91 -11.76
N LYS A 82 -13.37 4.04 -11.39
CA LYS A 82 -14.80 4.26 -11.65
C LYS A 82 -14.91 4.62 -13.13
N ARG A 83 -15.31 3.66 -13.95
CA ARG A 83 -15.77 3.92 -15.32
C ARG A 83 -17.15 4.54 -15.29
#